data_AF-A0A133KIK1-F1
#
_entry.id   AF-A0A133KIK1-F1
#
_cell.length_a   1.000
_cell.length_b   1.000
_cell.length_c   1.000
_cell.angle_alpha   90.00
_cell.angle_beta   90.00
_cell.angle_gamma   90.00
#
_symmetry.space_group_name_H-M   'P 1'
#
loop_
_entity.id
_entity.type
_entity.pdbx_description
1 polymer ?
#
loop_
_entity_poly.entity_id
_entity_poly.type
_entity_poly.pdbx_seq_one_letter_code
_entity_poly.pdbx_strand_id
1 'polypeptide(L)'
;MEYINKLTRYILRFAYRHNKEEIMVSFAYRDKERRQRINANQALQDNIEKRYYCPNPACDAEMYIRERKGLKSPYFGASRGHSHVANCCFMNSKNKFKPAKYDEDAFSFDDAISSLLAKKVAGKNKKGNARNHGDGQPHPLPPSSLRQIYFMCKTLPIYDTYAGMHIYDMILDDRSISANDGDFTGNRIIECNGEKGYIYFDDCNEIRLKAPFERKNNKIILKFNDTDLYEYEKSVIYNNREKIIVVAGNWEQKDEKTLQTNVSSKEQIYINKSRSKS
;
A
#
# COMPACT_ATOMS: atom_id res chain seq x y z
N MET A 1 -18.51 3.83 -43.53
CA MET A 1 -17.29 3.65 -42.70
C MET A 1 -17.40 4.25 -41.29
N GLU A 2 -18.24 5.25 -41.04
CA GLU A 2 -18.36 5.91 -39.72
C GLU A 2 -19.11 5.07 -38.65
N TYR A 3 -20.06 4.23 -39.08
CA TYR A 3 -20.88 3.40 -38.18
C TYR A 3 -20.10 2.24 -37.54
N ILE A 4 -19.18 1.63 -38.30
CA ILE A 4 -18.28 0.57 -37.83
C ILE A 4 -17.35 1.13 -36.75
N ASN A 5 -16.82 2.34 -36.91
CA ASN A 5 -15.97 2.99 -35.91
C ASN A 5 -16.70 3.34 -34.60
N LYS A 6 -18.00 3.67 -34.65
CA LYS A 6 -18.83 3.89 -33.45
C LYS A 6 -19.11 2.58 -32.71
N LEU A 7 -19.42 1.50 -33.45
CA LEU A 7 -19.66 0.18 -32.86
C LEU A 7 -18.38 -0.38 -32.23
N THR A 8 -17.22 -0.27 -32.89
CA THR A 8 -15.94 -0.72 -32.35
C THR A 8 -15.52 0.09 -31.13
N ARG A 9 -15.74 1.42 -31.11
CA ARG A 9 -15.52 2.24 -29.89
C ARG A 9 -16.50 1.91 -28.77
N TYR A 10 -17.75 1.55 -29.10
CA TYR A 10 -18.74 1.14 -28.11
C TYR A 10 -18.40 -0.24 -27.53
N ILE A 11 -18.04 -1.21 -28.36
CA ILE A 11 -17.60 -2.56 -27.96
C ILE A 11 -16.29 -2.49 -27.18
N LEU A 12 -15.31 -1.67 -27.58
CA LEU A 12 -14.09 -1.44 -26.81
C LEU A 12 -14.39 -0.73 -25.48
N ARG A 13 -15.29 0.27 -25.44
CA ARG A 13 -15.74 0.87 -24.17
C ARG A 13 -16.56 -0.08 -23.29
N PHE A 14 -17.28 -1.03 -23.88
CA PHE A 14 -18.07 -2.05 -23.20
C PHE A 14 -17.14 -3.13 -22.63
N ALA A 15 -16.21 -3.65 -23.43
CA ALA A 15 -15.14 -4.56 -22.99
C ALA A 15 -14.24 -3.92 -21.93
N TYR A 16 -13.91 -2.62 -22.06
CA TYR A 16 -13.12 -1.88 -21.06
C TYR A 16 -13.93 -1.52 -19.80
N ARG A 17 -15.26 -1.37 -19.89
CA ARG A 17 -16.16 -1.26 -18.72
C ARG A 17 -16.33 -2.60 -18.00
N HIS A 18 -16.22 -3.72 -18.70
CA HIS A 18 -16.30 -5.07 -18.12
C HIS A 18 -14.96 -5.61 -17.60
N ASN A 19 -13.82 -5.12 -18.10
CA ASN A 19 -12.48 -5.33 -17.54
C ASN A 19 -12.17 -4.43 -16.32
N LYS A 20 -13.19 -4.08 -15.54
CA LYS A 20 -13.00 -3.79 -14.11
C LYS A 20 -12.69 -5.12 -13.40
N GLU A 21 -11.45 -5.58 -13.58
CA GLU A 21 -10.76 -6.42 -12.61
C GLU A 21 -10.68 -5.62 -11.31
N GLU A 22 -11.75 -5.65 -10.54
CA GLU A 22 -11.65 -5.32 -9.12
C GLU A 22 -10.65 -6.33 -8.56
N ILE A 23 -9.58 -5.85 -7.93
CA ILE A 23 -8.75 -6.76 -7.14
C ILE A 23 -9.63 -7.26 -6.03
N MET A 24 -9.95 -8.52 -6.20
CA MET A 24 -10.79 -9.31 -5.37
C MET A 24 -9.92 -9.88 -4.26
N VAL A 25 -10.42 -9.90 -3.03
CA VAL A 25 -9.67 -10.51 -1.93
C VAL A 25 -9.56 -12.00 -2.25
N SER A 26 -8.37 -12.44 -2.64
CA SER A 26 -8.12 -13.78 -3.16
C SER A 26 -7.84 -14.81 -2.06
N PHE A 27 -7.69 -14.36 -0.80
CA PHE A 27 -7.44 -15.21 0.35
C PHE A 27 -8.14 -14.69 1.60
N ALA A 28 -8.48 -15.61 2.51
CA ALA A 28 -9.03 -15.31 3.83
C ALA A 28 -8.48 -16.34 4.83
N TYR A 29 -9.00 -16.33 6.05
CA TYR A 29 -8.64 -17.30 7.08
C TYR A 29 -9.86 -18.07 7.58
N ARG A 30 -9.67 -19.33 7.93
CA ARG A 30 -10.72 -20.20 8.48
C ARG A 30 -11.03 -19.89 9.94
N ASP A 31 -10.07 -19.30 10.65
CA ASP A 31 -10.11 -19.06 12.09
C ASP A 31 -9.91 -17.57 12.45
N LYS A 32 -10.38 -17.19 13.66
CA LYS A 32 -10.31 -15.82 14.16
C LYS A 32 -8.87 -15.39 14.44
N GLU A 33 -8.00 -16.34 14.71
CA GLU A 33 -6.59 -16.16 15.07
C GLU A 33 -5.68 -16.03 13.83
N ARG A 34 -6.22 -16.18 12.62
CA ARG A 34 -5.51 -16.06 11.34
C ARG A 34 -4.38 -17.07 11.17
N ARG A 35 -4.59 -18.31 11.58
CA ARG A 35 -3.60 -19.40 11.49
C ARG A 35 -3.78 -20.26 10.24
N GLN A 36 -5.01 -20.45 9.78
CA GLN A 36 -5.35 -21.34 8.67
C GLN A 36 -5.81 -20.53 7.46
N ARG A 37 -4.85 -20.19 6.59
CA ARG A 37 -5.12 -19.49 5.33
C ARG A 37 -5.91 -20.37 4.36
N ILE A 38 -6.79 -19.75 3.59
CA ILE A 38 -7.47 -20.37 2.46
C ILE A 38 -7.57 -19.42 1.28
N ASN A 39 -7.25 -19.93 0.09
CA ASN A 39 -7.42 -19.19 -1.16
C ASN A 39 -8.85 -19.33 -1.69
N ALA A 40 -9.32 -18.34 -2.45
CA ALA A 40 -10.68 -18.30 -2.96
C ALA A 40 -11.01 -19.52 -3.84
N ASN A 41 -10.06 -19.99 -4.66
CA ASN A 41 -10.23 -21.20 -5.47
C ASN A 41 -10.42 -22.47 -4.63
N GLN A 42 -9.75 -22.56 -3.47
CA GLN A 42 -9.93 -23.68 -2.55
C GLN A 42 -11.27 -23.55 -1.80
N ALA A 43 -11.65 -22.33 -1.41
CA ALA A 43 -12.91 -22.06 -0.72
C ALA A 43 -14.16 -22.32 -1.58
N LEU A 44 -14.04 -22.26 -2.91
CA LEU A 44 -15.13 -22.65 -3.82
C LEU A 44 -15.52 -24.13 -3.69
N GLN A 45 -14.58 -24.99 -3.32
CA GLN A 45 -14.83 -26.41 -3.11
C GLN A 45 -15.56 -26.66 -1.78
N ASP A 46 -15.55 -25.68 -0.87
CA ASP A 46 -16.30 -25.69 0.37
C ASP A 46 -17.73 -25.15 0.16
N ASN A 47 -18.60 -25.32 1.17
CA ASN A 47 -19.93 -24.69 1.17
C ASN A 47 -19.81 -23.16 1.04
N ILE A 48 -20.54 -22.56 0.08
CA ILE A 48 -20.55 -21.11 -0.18
C ILE A 48 -21.02 -20.27 1.03
N GLU A 49 -21.80 -20.88 1.92
CA GLU A 49 -22.29 -20.28 3.17
C GLU A 49 -21.26 -20.35 4.31
N LYS A 50 -20.12 -21.01 4.09
CA LYS A 50 -19.07 -21.11 5.10
C LYS A 50 -18.47 -19.73 5.36
N ARG A 51 -18.39 -19.39 6.64
CA ARG A 51 -17.78 -18.16 7.13
C ARG A 51 -16.26 -18.28 7.14
N TYR A 52 -15.62 -17.19 6.72
CA TYR A 52 -14.19 -16.93 6.80
C TYR A 52 -13.93 -15.58 7.45
N TYR A 53 -12.67 -15.26 7.70
CA TYR A 53 -12.28 -14.04 8.38
C TYR A 53 -11.32 -13.16 7.56
N CYS A 54 -11.48 -11.85 7.67
CA CYS A 54 -10.68 -10.85 6.96
C CYS A 54 -9.19 -10.96 7.27
N PRO A 55 -8.27 -10.95 6.29
CA PRO A 55 -6.85 -11.11 6.59
C PRO A 55 -6.21 -10.06 7.51
N ASN A 56 -6.85 -8.91 7.74
CA ASN A 56 -6.43 -7.98 8.78
C ASN A 56 -6.83 -8.55 10.16
N PRO A 57 -5.88 -8.86 11.08
CA PRO A 57 -6.18 -9.36 12.42
C PRO A 57 -7.00 -8.39 13.29
N ALA A 58 -6.86 -7.08 13.07
CA ALA A 58 -7.64 -6.04 13.75
C ALA A 58 -9.05 -5.85 13.15
N CYS A 59 -9.40 -6.61 12.10
CA CYS A 59 -10.71 -6.55 11.46
C CYS A 59 -11.52 -7.81 11.78
N ASP A 60 -12.68 -7.64 12.39
CA ASP A 60 -13.63 -8.69 12.76
C ASP A 60 -14.59 -9.08 11.62
N ALA A 61 -14.37 -8.56 10.41
CA ALA A 61 -15.27 -8.78 9.29
C ALA A 61 -15.38 -10.26 8.93
N GLU A 62 -16.63 -10.71 8.80
CA GLU A 62 -16.94 -12.05 8.32
C GLU A 62 -17.02 -12.04 6.80
N MET A 63 -16.19 -12.88 6.19
CA MET A 63 -16.07 -13.00 4.75
C MET A 63 -16.69 -14.29 4.26
N TYR A 64 -17.27 -14.25 3.06
CA TYR A 64 -17.88 -15.39 2.40
C TYR A 64 -17.37 -15.48 0.97
N ILE A 65 -17.24 -16.69 0.45
CA ILE A 65 -16.82 -16.90 -0.93
C ILE A 65 -17.93 -16.41 -1.87
N ARG A 66 -17.54 -15.62 -2.86
CA ARG A 66 -18.42 -15.03 -3.86
C ARG A 66 -17.92 -15.43 -5.23
N GLU A 67 -18.84 -15.86 -6.07
CA GLU A 67 -18.62 -16.09 -7.48
C GLU A 67 -19.47 -15.09 -8.27
N ARG A 68 -18.92 -14.47 -9.31
CA ARG A 68 -19.71 -13.64 -10.21
C ARG A 68 -19.99 -14.44 -11.48
N LYS A 69 -21.25 -14.84 -11.69
CA LYS A 69 -21.68 -15.55 -12.90
C LYS A 69 -21.11 -14.87 -14.15
N GLY A 70 -20.30 -15.62 -14.89
CA GLY A 70 -19.97 -15.35 -16.27
C GLY A 70 -18.56 -14.86 -16.62
N LEU A 71 -17.66 -14.47 -15.70
CA LEU A 71 -16.25 -14.10 -16.07
C LEU A 71 -15.27 -13.74 -14.93
N LYS A 72 -15.49 -14.10 -13.65
CA LYS A 72 -14.55 -13.72 -12.57
C LYS A 72 -14.08 -14.89 -11.73
N SER A 73 -12.77 -14.94 -11.49
CA SER A 73 -12.16 -15.72 -10.42
C SER A 73 -12.90 -15.48 -9.09
N PRO A 74 -13.09 -16.52 -8.27
CA PRO A 74 -13.78 -16.40 -7.00
C PRO A 74 -13.07 -15.47 -6.04
N TYR A 75 -13.81 -14.94 -5.07
CA TYR A 75 -13.26 -13.98 -4.12
C TYR A 75 -14.00 -13.92 -2.81
N PHE A 76 -13.33 -13.43 -1.78
CA PHE A 76 -13.96 -13.19 -0.49
C PHE A 76 -14.61 -11.82 -0.44
N GLY A 77 -15.87 -11.78 -0.03
CA GLY A 77 -16.62 -10.55 0.22
C GLY A 77 -17.18 -10.52 1.64
N ALA A 78 -17.00 -9.39 2.34
CA ALA A 78 -17.57 -9.19 3.67
C ALA A 78 -19.11 -9.20 3.65
N SER A 79 -19.71 -9.69 4.72
CA SER A 79 -21.16 -9.60 4.94
C SER A 79 -21.60 -8.18 5.31
N ARG A 80 -22.90 -7.89 5.18
CA ARG A 80 -23.46 -6.59 5.57
C ARG A 80 -23.52 -6.40 7.09
N GLY A 81 -23.65 -7.48 7.86
CA GLY A 81 -23.74 -7.45 9.33
C GLY A 81 -22.38 -7.39 10.03
N HIS A 82 -21.33 -7.94 9.41
CA HIS A 82 -19.97 -7.93 9.92
C HIS A 82 -19.02 -7.36 8.86
N SER A 83 -19.18 -6.05 8.62
CA SER A 83 -18.41 -5.34 7.61
C SER A 83 -17.00 -5.02 8.08
N HIS A 84 -16.11 -4.67 7.15
CA HIS A 84 -14.77 -4.21 7.51
C HIS A 84 -14.78 -2.99 8.42
N VAL A 85 -13.83 -2.96 9.37
CA VAL A 85 -13.50 -1.75 10.14
C VAL A 85 -13.07 -0.62 9.20
N ALA A 86 -13.22 0.62 9.65
CA ALA A 86 -12.80 1.79 8.88
C ALA A 86 -11.33 1.65 8.45
N ASN A 87 -11.02 2.03 7.20
CA ASN A 87 -9.68 1.98 6.59
C ASN A 87 -9.02 0.59 6.46
N CYS A 88 -9.74 -0.52 6.70
CA CYS A 88 -9.20 -1.85 6.40
C CYS A 88 -8.73 -1.96 4.94
N CYS A 89 -7.50 -2.41 4.71
CA CYS A 89 -6.92 -2.52 3.36
C CYS A 89 -7.67 -3.50 2.44
N PHE A 90 -8.38 -4.48 3.02
CA PHE A 90 -9.22 -5.44 2.29
C PHE A 90 -10.65 -4.93 2.03
N MET A 91 -11.03 -3.78 2.60
CA MET A 91 -12.29 -3.13 2.26
C MET A 91 -12.27 -2.70 0.79
N ASN A 92 -13.44 -2.77 0.12
CA ASN A 92 -13.62 -2.37 -1.28
C ASN A 92 -13.17 -0.93 -1.56
N SER A 93 -11.88 -0.73 -1.78
CA SER A 93 -11.30 0.57 -2.04
C SER A 93 -11.05 0.77 -3.53
N LYS A 94 -11.18 2.02 -3.99
CA LYS A 94 -10.87 2.44 -5.36
C LYS A 94 -9.35 2.47 -5.65
N ASN A 95 -8.52 2.13 -4.66
CA ASN A 95 -7.07 2.25 -4.67
C ASN A 95 -6.46 0.87 -4.41
N LYS A 96 -6.42 0.01 -5.42
CA LYS A 96 -5.88 -1.36 -5.28
C LYS A 96 -4.74 -1.60 -6.26
N PHE A 97 -3.70 -2.32 -5.81
CA PHE A 97 -2.53 -2.69 -6.60
C PHE A 97 -2.81 -3.93 -7.45
N LYS A 98 -2.67 -3.83 -8.78
CA LYS A 98 -2.99 -4.91 -9.74
C LYS A 98 -1.70 -5.57 -10.18
N PRO A 99 -1.30 -6.75 -9.67
CA PRO A 99 -0.03 -7.37 -10.05
C PRO A 99 0.14 -7.48 -11.57
N ALA A 100 -0.91 -7.88 -12.30
CA ALA A 100 -0.92 -7.97 -13.76
C ALA A 100 -0.64 -6.66 -14.53
N LYS A 101 -0.58 -5.51 -13.87
CA LYS A 101 -0.23 -4.21 -14.48
C LYS A 101 1.23 -3.81 -14.30
N TYR A 102 1.99 -4.57 -13.51
CA TYR A 102 3.35 -4.24 -13.15
C TYR A 102 4.29 -5.36 -13.55
N ASP A 103 5.51 -4.99 -13.88
CA ASP A 103 6.61 -5.91 -14.12
C ASP A 103 7.26 -6.21 -12.76
N GLU A 104 7.01 -7.42 -12.22
CA GLU A 104 7.58 -7.86 -10.96
C GLU A 104 9.07 -8.21 -11.09
N ASP A 105 9.49 -8.79 -12.22
CA ASP A 105 10.88 -9.20 -12.46
C ASP A 105 11.80 -7.98 -12.56
N ALA A 106 11.27 -6.84 -13.03
CA ALA A 106 12.00 -5.57 -13.09
C ALA A 106 11.95 -4.76 -11.78
N PHE A 107 11.25 -5.23 -10.73
CA PHE A 107 11.11 -4.48 -9.49
C PHE A 107 12.24 -4.78 -8.51
N SER A 108 12.90 -3.72 -8.03
CA SER A 108 13.86 -3.75 -6.93
C SER A 108 13.37 -2.82 -5.84
N PHE A 109 13.08 -3.37 -4.66
CA PHE A 109 12.54 -2.58 -3.54
C PHE A 109 13.53 -1.53 -3.08
N ASP A 110 14.81 -1.88 -2.92
CA ASP A 110 15.85 -0.95 -2.49
C ASP A 110 16.08 0.19 -3.49
N ASP A 111 16.07 -0.10 -4.79
CA ASP A 111 16.20 0.93 -5.82
C ASP A 111 14.96 1.84 -5.86
N ALA A 112 13.77 1.27 -5.63
CA ALA A 112 12.54 2.03 -5.55
C ALA A 112 12.54 2.99 -4.35
N ILE A 113 12.93 2.52 -3.16
CA ILE A 113 13.08 3.36 -1.96
C ILE A 113 14.15 4.42 -2.18
N SER A 114 15.33 4.04 -2.68
CA SER A 114 16.43 4.98 -2.99
C SER A 114 15.99 6.08 -3.97
N SER A 115 15.16 5.73 -4.96
CA SER A 115 14.58 6.69 -5.90
C SER A 115 13.59 7.66 -5.27
N LEU A 116 12.84 7.25 -4.23
CA LEU A 116 11.96 8.12 -3.47
C LEU A 116 12.75 9.10 -2.57
N LEU A 117 13.87 8.64 -2.00
CA LEU A 117 14.76 9.42 -1.14
C LEU A 117 15.59 10.45 -1.93
N ALA A 118 15.88 10.18 -3.20
CA ALA A 118 16.71 11.03 -4.04
C ALA A 118 16.13 12.44 -4.19
N LYS A 119 16.88 13.47 -3.78
CA LYS A 119 16.52 14.87 -4.02
C LYS A 119 16.48 15.11 -5.53
N LYS A 120 15.30 15.41 -6.07
CA LYS A 120 15.17 15.75 -7.49
C LYS A 120 15.82 17.11 -7.73
N VAL A 121 16.96 17.11 -8.40
CA VAL A 121 17.59 18.35 -8.89
C VAL A 121 16.67 18.94 -9.97
N ALA A 122 16.08 20.10 -9.69
CA ALA A 122 15.37 20.88 -10.69
C ALA A 122 16.35 21.19 -11.84
N GLY A 123 16.19 20.51 -12.97
CA GLY A 123 17.05 20.70 -14.15
C GLY A 123 17.55 19.42 -14.82
N LYS A 124 17.55 18.26 -14.16
CA LYS A 124 17.71 16.98 -14.86
C LYS A 124 16.36 16.41 -15.24
N ASN A 125 15.71 17.07 -16.21
CA ASN A 125 15.01 16.28 -17.21
C ASN A 125 16.05 15.32 -17.76
N LYS A 126 16.06 14.06 -17.32
CA LYS A 126 16.56 13.01 -18.20
C LYS A 126 15.67 13.09 -19.44
N LYS A 127 16.05 13.92 -20.42
CA LYS A 127 15.95 13.57 -21.84
C LYS A 127 16.81 12.31 -22.02
N GLY A 128 16.46 11.23 -21.33
CA GLY A 128 16.84 9.91 -21.77
C GLY A 128 16.04 9.75 -23.04
N ASN A 129 16.77 9.78 -24.16
CA ASN A 129 16.34 9.63 -25.55
C ASN A 129 14.84 9.55 -25.73
N ALA A 130 14.28 10.47 -26.54
CA ALA A 130 13.02 10.23 -27.20
C ALA A 130 13.02 8.78 -27.67
N ARG A 131 12.34 7.90 -26.91
CA ARG A 131 12.09 6.55 -27.37
C ARG A 131 11.27 6.83 -28.60
N ASN A 132 11.85 6.51 -29.77
CA ASN A 132 11.09 6.41 -31.00
C ASN A 132 9.74 5.82 -30.60
N HIS A 133 8.65 6.49 -30.98
CA HIS A 133 7.31 5.92 -30.91
C HIS A 133 7.29 4.75 -31.90
N GLY A 134 8.00 3.69 -31.56
CA GLY A 134 7.94 2.40 -32.21
C GLY A 134 6.66 1.76 -31.74
N ASP A 135 6.07 1.04 -32.67
CA ASP A 135 4.75 0.42 -32.67
C ASP A 135 4.62 -0.73 -31.63
N GLY A 136 5.50 -0.74 -30.63
CA GLY A 136 5.63 -1.73 -29.59
C GLY A 136 4.54 -1.57 -28.53
N GLN A 137 3.91 -2.70 -28.20
CA GLN A 137 2.98 -2.82 -27.08
C GLN A 137 3.61 -2.20 -25.81
N PRO A 138 2.87 -1.41 -25.02
CA PRO A 138 3.39 -0.85 -23.78
C PRO A 138 3.73 -2.00 -22.81
N HIS A 139 5.02 -2.18 -22.54
CA HIS A 139 5.48 -3.11 -21.52
C HIS A 139 5.10 -2.58 -20.12
N PRO A 140 4.59 -3.44 -19.22
CA PRO A 140 4.39 -3.07 -17.82
C PRO A 140 5.66 -2.49 -17.20
N LEU A 141 5.53 -1.48 -16.35
CA LEU A 141 6.63 -0.91 -15.59
C LEU A 141 6.58 -1.43 -14.15
N PRO A 142 7.70 -1.51 -13.43
CA PRO A 142 7.67 -1.83 -12.01
C PRO A 142 6.99 -0.71 -11.20
N PRO A 143 6.43 -1.01 -10.01
CA PRO A 143 5.89 -0.01 -9.10
C PRO A 143 6.97 0.98 -8.67
N SER A 144 6.74 2.29 -8.80
CA SER A 144 7.81 3.30 -8.60
C SER A 144 7.43 4.47 -7.69
N SER A 145 6.14 4.69 -7.44
CA SER A 145 5.69 5.68 -6.45
C SER A 145 5.42 5.03 -5.09
N LEU A 146 5.66 5.77 -4.00
CA LEU A 146 5.36 5.30 -2.64
C LEU A 146 3.93 4.76 -2.52
N ARG A 147 2.95 5.45 -3.13
CA ARG A 147 1.56 4.97 -3.15
C ARG A 147 1.42 3.59 -3.80
N GLN A 148 2.08 3.34 -4.93
CA GLN A 148 1.97 2.05 -5.63
C GLN A 148 2.60 0.93 -4.81
N ILE A 149 3.81 1.16 -4.27
CA ILE A 149 4.55 0.19 -3.45
C ILE A 149 3.77 -0.09 -2.16
N TYR A 150 3.22 0.95 -1.52
CA TYR A 150 2.36 0.80 -0.35
C TYR A 150 1.15 -0.10 -0.65
N PHE A 151 0.39 0.17 -1.72
CA PHE A 151 -0.76 -0.66 -2.06
C PHE A 151 -0.39 -2.06 -2.52
N MET A 152 0.81 -2.27 -3.08
CA MET A 152 1.35 -3.60 -3.36
C MET A 152 1.49 -4.38 -2.06
N CYS A 153 2.20 -3.84 -1.08
CA CYS A 153 2.39 -4.46 0.23
C CYS A 153 1.06 -4.70 0.97
N LYS A 154 0.10 -3.77 0.88
CA LYS A 154 -1.23 -3.93 1.51
C LYS A 154 -2.12 -4.98 0.84
N THR A 155 -1.84 -5.35 -0.41
CA THR A 155 -2.63 -6.34 -1.17
C THR A 155 -2.16 -7.78 -0.91
N LEU A 156 -0.90 -7.96 -0.56
CA LEU A 156 -0.27 -9.26 -0.37
C LEU A 156 -0.23 -9.67 1.11
N PRO A 157 -0.27 -10.99 1.42
CA PRO A 157 0.04 -11.50 2.75
C PRO A 157 1.46 -11.11 3.19
N ILE A 158 1.67 -10.90 4.48
CA ILE A 158 2.97 -10.46 5.01
C ILE A 158 4.11 -11.46 4.77
N TYR A 159 3.84 -12.76 4.81
CA TYR A 159 4.83 -13.83 4.60
C TYR A 159 5.00 -14.23 3.13
N ASP A 160 4.18 -13.70 2.23
CA ASP A 160 4.40 -13.89 0.79
C ASP A 160 5.58 -13.00 0.34
N THR A 161 6.02 -13.22 -0.89
CA THR A 161 7.11 -12.45 -1.52
C THR A 161 6.59 -11.63 -2.70
N TYR A 162 7.27 -10.54 -3.01
CA TYR A 162 7.16 -9.83 -4.28
C TYR A 162 8.58 -9.50 -4.77
N ALA A 163 8.91 -9.87 -6.00
CA ALA A 163 10.28 -9.80 -6.53
C ALA A 163 11.32 -10.46 -5.60
N GLY A 164 10.96 -11.61 -5.03
CA GLY A 164 11.83 -12.39 -4.14
C GLY A 164 12.01 -11.87 -2.71
N MET A 165 11.46 -10.70 -2.36
CA MET A 165 11.55 -10.13 -1.00
C MET A 165 10.23 -10.30 -0.25
N HIS A 166 10.30 -10.65 1.04
CA HIS A 166 9.11 -10.80 1.87
C HIS A 166 8.41 -9.45 2.12
N ILE A 167 7.08 -9.47 2.14
CA ILE A 167 6.30 -8.24 2.37
C ILE A 167 6.54 -7.67 3.76
N TYR A 168 6.75 -8.51 4.79
CA TYR A 168 7.09 -8.03 6.14
C TYR A 168 8.45 -7.30 6.22
N ASP A 169 9.35 -7.54 5.26
CA ASP A 169 10.62 -6.82 5.13
C ASP A 169 10.47 -5.50 4.37
N MET A 170 9.35 -5.29 3.67
CA MET A 170 9.11 -4.05 2.93
C MET A 170 8.32 -3.04 3.76
N ILE A 171 7.29 -3.49 4.48
CA ILE A 171 6.33 -2.63 5.18
C ILE A 171 6.25 -2.93 6.67
N LEU A 172 6.23 -1.87 7.47
CA LEU A 172 5.83 -1.91 8.88
C LEU A 172 4.40 -1.36 9.01
N ASP A 173 3.45 -2.27 9.25
CA ASP A 173 2.03 -1.99 9.51
C ASP A 173 1.48 -2.91 10.60
N ASP A 174 0.17 -2.87 10.84
CA ASP A 174 -0.54 -3.70 11.81
C ASP A 174 -0.39 -5.22 11.60
N ARG A 175 -0.06 -5.66 10.39
CA ARG A 175 0.04 -7.07 10.03
C ARG A 175 1.47 -7.58 10.22
N SER A 176 2.49 -6.81 9.86
CA SER A 176 3.89 -7.24 9.86
C SER A 176 4.56 -7.20 11.24
N ILE A 177 3.84 -6.69 12.25
CA ILE A 177 4.29 -6.60 13.65
C ILE A 177 4.94 -7.90 14.14
N SER A 178 4.28 -9.04 13.99
CA SER A 178 4.74 -10.30 14.57
C SER A 178 5.90 -10.96 13.82
N ALA A 179 6.22 -10.50 12.62
CA ALA A 179 7.15 -11.20 11.73
C ALA A 179 8.63 -10.81 11.90
N ASN A 180 8.94 -9.61 12.43
CA ASN A 180 10.29 -9.04 12.31
C ASN A 180 11.05 -8.82 13.63
N ASP A 181 10.69 -9.51 14.72
CA ASP A 181 11.36 -9.49 16.06
C ASP A 181 11.73 -8.10 16.66
N GLY A 182 11.29 -7.00 16.05
CA GLY A 182 11.57 -5.63 16.46
C GLY A 182 12.72 -4.93 15.73
N ASP A 183 13.39 -5.52 14.74
CA ASP A 183 14.36 -4.80 13.89
C ASP A 183 13.68 -4.28 12.62
N PHE A 184 13.64 -2.96 12.47
CA PHE A 184 13.05 -2.29 11.31
C PHE A 184 13.99 -1.21 10.76
N THR A 185 15.28 -1.55 10.70
CA THR A 185 16.32 -0.69 10.10
C THR A 185 16.44 -0.89 8.58
N GLY A 186 17.10 0.06 7.90
CA GLY A 186 17.31 0.05 6.46
C GLY A 186 16.12 0.56 5.66
N ASN A 187 16.10 0.26 4.35
CA ASN A 187 15.03 0.71 3.46
C ASN A 187 13.70 0.06 3.87
N ARG A 188 12.73 0.85 4.31
CA ARG A 188 11.39 0.38 4.70
C ARG A 188 10.33 1.43 4.41
N ILE A 189 9.09 0.96 4.29
CA ILE A 189 7.90 1.81 4.35
C ILE A 189 7.23 1.60 5.70
N ILE A 190 6.91 2.67 6.42
CA ILE A 190 6.28 2.59 7.74
C ILE A 190 4.94 3.33 7.70
N GLU A 191 3.85 2.66 8.07
CA GLU A 191 2.60 3.35 8.41
C GLU A 191 2.78 4.09 9.74
N CYS A 192 2.25 5.31 9.83
CA CYS A 192 2.37 6.20 10.98
C CYS A 192 1.04 6.92 11.23
N ASN A 193 0.83 7.35 12.46
CA ASN A 193 -0.27 8.21 12.89
C ASN A 193 0.26 9.49 13.54
N GLY A 194 -0.46 10.60 13.35
CA GLY A 194 -0.20 11.82 14.12
C GLY A 194 -0.70 11.66 15.55
N GLU A 195 0.17 11.89 16.54
CA GLU A 195 -0.23 11.84 17.95
C GLU A 195 -1.11 13.04 18.34
N LYS A 196 -2.02 12.86 19.30
CA LYS A 196 -2.69 13.98 20.00
C LYS A 196 -1.64 14.70 20.86
N GLY A 197 -1.22 15.90 20.46
CA GLY A 197 -0.23 16.68 21.21
C GLY A 197 0.64 17.56 20.32
N TYR A 198 1.86 17.84 20.75
CA TYR A 198 2.87 18.58 19.98
C TYR A 198 3.78 17.59 19.26
N ILE A 199 3.84 17.64 17.92
CA ILE A 199 4.62 16.71 17.10
C ILE A 199 5.63 17.39 16.17
N TYR A 200 5.64 18.72 16.13
CA TYR A 200 6.49 19.51 15.23
C TYR A 200 7.55 20.17 16.08
N PHE A 201 8.83 19.99 15.80
CA PHE A 201 9.91 20.56 16.59
C PHE A 201 10.70 21.50 15.68
N ASP A 202 10.29 22.78 15.71
CA ASP A 202 10.74 23.81 14.77
C ASP A 202 12.21 24.23 14.99
N ASP A 203 12.75 24.01 16.19
CA ASP A 203 14.14 24.29 16.54
C ASP A 203 15.14 23.33 15.87
N CYS A 204 14.68 22.11 15.55
CA CYS A 204 15.50 21.06 14.97
C CYS A 204 14.93 20.47 13.67
N ASN A 205 13.87 21.09 13.11
CA ASN A 205 13.17 20.62 11.92
C ASN A 205 12.82 19.12 12.01
N GLU A 206 12.20 18.70 13.12
CA GLU A 206 11.74 17.31 13.30
C GLU A 206 10.21 17.20 13.32
N ILE A 207 9.68 16.14 12.71
CA ILE A 207 8.29 15.72 12.91
C ILE A 207 8.28 14.37 13.62
N ARG A 208 7.59 14.28 14.75
CA ARG A 208 7.52 13.06 15.58
C ARG A 208 6.16 12.40 15.46
N LEU A 209 6.13 11.23 14.84
CA LEU A 209 4.94 10.43 14.64
C LEU A 209 4.96 9.19 15.54
N LYS A 210 3.86 8.45 15.53
CA LYS A 210 3.80 7.12 16.15
C LYS A 210 3.52 6.05 15.11
N ALA A 211 4.12 4.87 15.29
CA ALA A 211 3.65 3.68 14.58
C ALA A 211 2.18 3.41 14.96
N PRO A 212 1.35 2.82 14.07
CA PRO A 212 -0.07 2.62 14.29
C PRO A 212 -0.41 1.55 15.33
N PHE A 213 0.57 1.07 16.09
CA PHE A 213 0.44 0.00 17.07
C PHE A 213 1.41 0.22 18.25
N GLU A 214 1.10 -0.40 19.39
CA GLU A 214 1.94 -0.34 20.59
C GLU A 214 3.04 -1.40 20.53
N ARG A 215 4.31 -0.97 20.54
CA ARG A 215 5.50 -1.83 20.58
C ARG A 215 6.72 -1.09 21.16
N LYS A 216 7.86 -1.80 21.19
CA LYS A 216 9.19 -1.21 21.38
C LYS A 216 9.32 0.02 20.48
N ASN A 217 9.34 -0.15 19.15
CA ASN A 217 9.54 0.95 18.18
C ASN A 217 8.28 1.77 17.88
N ASN A 218 7.64 2.35 18.90
CA ASN A 218 6.40 3.11 18.70
C ASN A 218 6.62 4.60 18.38
N LYS A 219 7.85 5.13 18.49
CA LYS A 219 8.19 6.52 18.14
C LYS A 219 8.91 6.58 16.80
N ILE A 220 8.44 7.48 15.93
CA ILE A 220 8.98 7.69 14.60
C ILE A 220 9.44 9.15 14.50
N ILE A 221 10.71 9.37 14.16
CA ILE A 221 11.26 10.73 13.97
C ILE A 221 11.60 10.93 12.49
N LEU A 222 10.99 11.97 11.90
CA LEU A 222 11.33 12.46 10.58
C LEU A 222 12.23 13.68 10.74
N LYS A 223 13.46 13.62 10.25
CA LYS A 223 14.44 14.71 10.30
C LYS A 223 14.54 15.40 8.95
N PHE A 224 14.60 16.72 8.94
CA PHE A 224 14.66 17.51 7.71
C PHE A 224 15.88 18.43 7.74
N ASN A 225 16.78 18.25 6.78
CA ASN A 225 17.91 19.16 6.58
C ASN A 225 17.51 20.42 5.79
N ASP A 226 16.35 20.38 5.12
CA ASP A 226 15.82 21.44 4.26
C ASP A 226 14.58 22.04 4.92
N THR A 227 14.70 23.28 5.41
CA THR A 227 13.62 23.96 6.15
C THR A 227 12.37 24.19 5.29
N ASP A 228 12.51 24.42 3.98
CA ASP A 228 11.35 24.61 3.10
C ASP A 228 10.59 23.30 2.92
N LEU A 229 11.32 22.18 2.84
CA LEU A 229 10.72 20.86 2.82
C LEU A 229 10.03 20.53 4.16
N TYR A 230 10.67 20.88 5.28
CA TYR A 230 10.09 20.73 6.62
C TYR A 230 8.75 21.47 6.72
N GLU A 231 8.71 22.77 6.41
CA GLU A 231 7.49 23.57 6.50
C GLU A 231 6.39 23.07 5.56
N TYR A 232 6.76 22.63 4.35
CA TYR A 232 5.83 21.98 3.43
C TYR A 232 5.21 20.72 4.04
N GLU A 233 6.02 19.76 4.49
CA GLU A 233 5.52 18.48 5.02
C GLU A 233 4.80 18.65 6.36
N LYS A 234 5.24 19.57 7.20
CA LYS A 234 4.54 20.02 8.41
C LYS A 234 3.11 20.44 8.07
N SER A 235 2.93 21.30 7.06
CA SER A 235 1.60 21.74 6.62
C SER A 235 0.75 20.60 6.06
N VAL A 236 1.35 19.68 5.30
CA VAL A 236 0.65 18.52 4.72
C VAL A 236 0.18 17.59 5.84
N ILE A 237 1.04 17.26 6.79
CA ILE A 237 0.72 16.37 7.91
C ILE A 237 -0.30 17.03 8.84
N TYR A 238 -0.18 18.32 9.14
CA TYR A 238 -1.12 19.05 10.00
C TYR A 238 -2.56 18.95 9.48
N ASN A 239 -2.74 19.14 8.17
CA ASN A 239 -4.05 19.08 7.52
C ASN A 239 -4.60 17.65 7.34
N ASN A 240 -3.86 16.62 7.76
CA ASN A 240 -4.20 15.21 7.54
C ASN A 240 -3.84 14.33 8.75
N ARG A 241 -3.78 14.93 9.95
CA ARG A 241 -3.23 14.31 11.17
C ARG A 241 -4.02 13.08 11.63
N GLU A 242 -5.30 13.03 11.29
CA GLU A 242 -6.23 11.93 11.55
C GLU A 242 -6.12 10.77 10.56
N LYS A 243 -5.29 10.91 9.52
CA LYS A 243 -5.11 9.90 8.47
C LYS A 243 -3.85 9.09 8.70
N ILE A 244 -3.79 7.94 8.03
CA ILE A 244 -2.57 7.14 7.95
C ILE A 244 -1.56 7.89 7.09
N ILE A 245 -0.39 8.16 7.68
CA ILE A 245 0.77 8.76 7.06
C ILE A 245 1.72 7.61 6.72
N VAL A 246 2.08 7.45 5.46
CA VAL A 246 3.00 6.41 5.01
C VAL A 246 4.33 7.07 4.70
N VAL A 247 5.42 6.56 5.28
CA VAL A 247 6.76 7.15 5.12
C VAL A 247 7.72 6.10 4.56
N ALA A 248 8.37 6.42 3.43
CA ALA A 248 9.53 5.70 2.94
C ALA A 248 10.81 6.32 3.50
N GLY A 249 11.68 5.48 4.03
CA GLY A 249 12.93 5.92 4.64
C GLY A 249 13.99 4.84 4.58
N ASN A 250 15.23 5.29 4.79
CA ASN A 250 16.30 4.43 5.23
C ASN A 250 16.38 4.63 6.75
N TRP A 251 15.85 3.66 7.48
CA TRP A 251 15.54 3.79 8.90
C TRP A 251 16.71 3.38 9.76
N GLU A 252 16.95 4.17 10.80
CA GLU A 252 17.95 3.91 11.82
C GLU A 252 17.27 3.77 13.17
N GLN A 253 17.77 2.85 13.99
CA GLN A 253 17.37 2.72 15.39
C GLN A 253 18.11 3.79 16.22
N LYS A 254 17.37 4.73 16.82
CA LYS A 254 17.93 5.76 17.69
C LYS A 254 18.10 5.28 19.13
N ASP A 255 17.08 4.59 19.63
CA ASP A 255 17.02 3.96 20.95
C ASP A 255 16.03 2.80 20.89
N GLU A 256 15.86 2.00 21.94
CA GLU A 256 14.98 0.83 21.95
C GLU A 256 13.55 1.07 21.46
N LYS A 257 13.07 2.33 21.46
CA LYS A 257 11.70 2.66 21.10
C LYS A 257 11.54 3.60 19.92
N THR A 258 12.63 4.04 19.33
CA THR A 258 12.62 5.14 18.38
C THR A 258 13.33 4.76 17.10
N LEU A 259 12.60 4.82 16.00
CA LEU A 259 13.14 4.80 14.64
C LEU A 259 13.22 6.23 14.10
N GLN A 260 14.25 6.50 13.32
CA GLN A 260 14.42 7.79 12.67
C GLN A 260 14.82 7.62 11.19
N THR A 261 14.46 8.60 10.37
CA THR A 261 14.94 8.72 8.98
C THR A 261 15.11 10.18 8.62
N ASN A 262 16.02 10.46 7.69
CA ASN A 262 16.08 11.76 7.03
C ASN A 262 15.04 11.83 5.89
N VAL A 263 14.39 12.98 5.76
CA VAL A 263 13.48 13.31 4.68
C VAL A 263 14.11 14.39 3.82
N SER A 264 14.39 14.03 2.57
CA SER A 264 15.06 14.85 1.55
C SER A 264 14.20 15.11 0.32
N SER A 265 13.00 14.52 0.28
CA SER A 265 12.13 14.50 -0.90
C SER A 265 10.64 14.42 -0.50
N LYS A 266 9.77 15.09 -1.25
CA LYS A 266 8.31 15.06 -1.04
C LYS A 266 7.71 13.69 -1.37
N GLU A 267 8.41 12.91 -2.18
CA GLU A 267 8.04 11.56 -2.58
C GLU A 267 8.16 10.53 -1.45
N GLN A 268 8.85 10.87 -0.35
CA GLN A 268 9.00 10.00 0.82
C GLN A 268 7.75 9.93 1.70
N ILE A 269 6.81 10.87 1.56
CA ILE A 269 5.62 10.94 2.41
C ILE A 269 4.36 10.80 1.55
N TYR A 270 3.50 9.86 1.94
CA TYR A 270 2.21 9.64 1.30
C TYR A 270 1.08 9.66 2.33
N ILE A 271 0.13 10.56 2.15
CA ILE A 271 -1.09 10.60 2.95
C ILE A 271 -2.14 9.66 2.34
N ASN A 272 -2.49 8.61 3.08
CA ASN A 272 -3.57 7.72 2.67
C ASN A 272 -4.93 8.36 2.96
N LYS A 273 -5.54 8.94 1.91
CA LYS A 273 -6.83 9.63 1.97
C LYS A 273 -8.06 8.70 2.02
N SER A 274 -7.89 7.42 2.36
CA SER A 274 -9.06 6.55 2.59
C SER A 274 -9.91 7.13 3.73
N ARG A 275 -11.23 7.17 3.54
CA ARG A 275 -12.15 7.81 4.50
C ARG A 275 -12.11 7.04 5.83
N SER A 276 -11.63 7.68 6.90
CA SER A 276 -12.18 7.44 8.23
C SER A 276 -13.66 7.79 8.16
N LYS A 277 -14.55 6.80 8.25
CA LYS A 277 -15.94 7.12 8.54
C LYS A 277 -15.98 7.55 10.00
N SER A 278 -16.30 8.82 10.22
CA SER A 278 -16.90 9.34 11.45
C SER A 278 -18.18 8.58 11.76
#